data_AF-A0A7V9HXY6-F1
#
_entry.id   AF-A0A7V9HXY6-F1
#
_cell.length_a   1.000
_cell.length_b   1.000
_cell.length_c   1.000
_cell.angle_alpha   90.00
_cell.angle_beta   90.00
_cell.angle_gamma   90.00
#
_symmetry.space_group_name_H-M   'P 1'
#
loop_
_entity.id
_entity.type
_entity.pdbx_description
1 polymer ?
#
loop_
_entity_poly.entity_id
_entity_poly.type
_entity_poly.pdbx_seq_one_letter_code
_entity_poly.pdbx_strand_id
1 'polypeptide(L)'
;MKRCPQCNRVEPDDALKFCRVDGVTLVSDSTALSHEPGTAQPGPAPASTEIETSILPHRTDANISRGKAATSVLPPPVETTTGKLRKPKRTRNILVAIAALVVVGVAIALFTSLYLSRRKSTAIQSIAVMPFANESGNADVEYLSDGMTETLINSLSQLPNLSVKARSSVFRYKGKELDPKKIASELNVQAILNGRVMQRGDQLTLSLELIDAQTENVIWSESYNRKQADLVSLQSEIARDVSSKIKTKLSGAEAAKLTKTYTSNPEAYQLYLKGRYHSTKYTEEGFNKGIEYFNQA
;
A
#
# COMPACT_ATOMS: atom_id res chain seq x y z
N MET A 1 20.78 -11.56 30.05
CA MET A 1 19.49 -11.49 29.33
C MET A 1 18.41 -11.07 30.31
N LYS A 2 17.57 -10.10 29.96
CA LYS A 2 16.46 -9.67 30.83
C LYS A 2 15.12 -9.97 30.19
N ARG A 3 14.13 -10.26 31.02
CA ARG A 3 12.79 -10.63 30.55
C ARG A 3 11.76 -9.58 30.93
N CYS A 4 10.87 -9.26 29.99
CA CYS A 4 9.71 -8.44 30.29
C CYS A 4 8.63 -9.31 30.95
N PRO A 5 8.11 -8.94 32.13
CA PRO A 5 7.08 -9.72 32.82
C PRO A 5 5.70 -9.67 32.15
N GLN A 6 5.45 -8.67 31.29
CA GLN A 6 4.15 -8.49 30.63
C GLN A 6 4.06 -9.22 29.29
N CYS A 7 5.07 -9.09 28.43
CA CYS A 7 5.06 -9.73 27.10
C CYS A 7 5.96 -10.96 27.00
N ASN A 8 6.60 -11.37 28.10
CA ASN A 8 7.46 -12.55 28.21
C ASN A 8 8.66 -12.59 27.23
N ARG A 9 8.94 -11.46 26.58
CA ARG A 9 10.03 -11.29 25.60
C ARG A 9 11.37 -11.19 26.32
N VAL A 10 12.35 -11.88 25.77
CA VAL A 10 13.75 -11.84 26.22
C VAL A 10 14.48 -10.80 25.40
N GLU A 11 15.04 -9.79 26.07
CA GLU A 11 15.91 -8.80 25.45
C GLU A 11 17.38 -9.26 25.62
N PRO A 12 18.13 -9.43 24.52
CA PRO A 12 19.50 -9.93 24.56
C PRO A 12 20.52 -8.88 25.04
N ASP A 13 20.15 -7.61 25.04
CA ASP A 13 21.00 -6.49 25.47
C ASP A 13 20.76 -6.17 26.95
N ASP A 14 21.75 -6.45 27.79
CA ASP A 14 21.70 -6.23 29.23
C ASP A 14 21.75 -4.75 29.64
N ALA A 15 22.08 -3.84 28.71
CA ALA A 15 22.03 -2.39 28.95
C ALA A 15 20.59 -1.84 28.93
N LEU A 16 19.63 -2.55 28.33
CA LEU A 16 18.23 -2.15 28.34
C LEU A 16 17.65 -2.26 29.77
N LYS A 17 17.05 -1.17 30.24
CA LYS A 17 16.32 -1.10 31.51
C LYS A 17 14.81 -1.30 31.33
N PHE A 18 14.30 -1.08 30.12
CA PHE A 18 12.87 -1.10 29.79
C PHE A 18 12.60 -1.92 28.53
N CYS A 19 11.44 -2.57 28.48
CA CYS A 19 10.99 -3.29 27.29
C CYS A 19 10.69 -2.31 26.15
N ARG A 20 11.18 -2.61 24.94
CA ARG A 20 11.00 -1.74 23.76
C ARG A 20 9.57 -1.69 23.21
N VAL A 21 8.70 -2.61 23.67
CA VAL A 21 7.30 -2.70 23.23
C VAL A 21 6.39 -1.99 24.22
N ASP A 22 6.51 -2.31 25.50
CA ASP A 22 5.53 -1.90 26.51
C ASP A 22 6.08 -0.88 27.54
N GLY A 23 7.37 -0.55 27.48
CA GLY A 23 8.01 0.42 28.40
C GLY A 23 8.19 -0.07 29.85
N VAL A 24 7.79 -1.30 30.17
CA VAL A 24 7.89 -1.89 31.51
C VAL A 24 9.35 -2.21 31.86
N THR A 25 9.72 -2.08 33.15
CA THR A 25 11.06 -2.40 33.65
C THR A 25 11.39 -3.88 33.46
N LEU A 26 12.58 -4.15 32.91
CA LEU A 26 13.06 -5.50 32.70
C LEU A 26 13.62 -6.07 34.00
N VAL A 27 13.24 -7.31 34.34
CA VAL A 27 13.73 -8.02 35.53
C VAL A 27 14.89 -8.93 35.12
N SER A 28 15.95 -8.94 35.92
CA SER A 28 17.11 -9.80 35.72
C SER A 28 16.82 -11.20 36.25
N ASP A 29 16.94 -12.22 35.40
CA ASP A 29 16.87 -13.61 35.85
C ASP A 29 18.14 -13.93 36.66
N SER A 30 17.98 -14.10 37.97
CA SER A 30 19.00 -14.67 38.85
C SER A 30 18.43 -15.92 39.50
N THR A 31 18.43 -17.05 38.78
CA THR A 31 18.44 -18.36 39.46
C THR A 31 19.04 -19.42 38.54
N ALA A 32 20.01 -20.14 39.11
CA ALA A 32 20.82 -21.16 38.48
C ALA A 32 20.06 -22.47 38.25
N LEU A 33 20.39 -23.07 37.10
CA LEU A 33 20.41 -24.49 36.72
C LEU A 33 20.04 -25.54 37.79
N SER A 34 19.11 -26.42 37.40
CA SER A 34 19.26 -27.87 37.59
C SER A 34 18.89 -28.60 36.29
N HIS A 35 19.82 -29.42 35.81
CA HIS A 35 19.73 -30.28 34.63
C HIS A 35 19.10 -31.62 35.02
N GLU A 36 18.14 -32.11 34.24
CA GLU A 36 17.94 -33.54 33.97
C GLU A 36 17.38 -33.71 32.54
N PRO A 37 17.99 -34.54 31.67
CA PRO A 37 17.45 -34.79 30.33
C PRO A 37 16.49 -35.99 30.36
N GLY A 38 15.19 -35.71 30.32
CA GLY A 38 14.15 -36.71 30.06
C GLY A 38 13.99 -36.96 28.56
N THR A 39 14.25 -38.20 28.14
CA THR A 39 14.05 -38.73 26.78
C THR A 39 12.60 -38.56 26.32
N ALA A 40 12.37 -37.87 25.20
CA ALA A 40 11.06 -37.78 24.54
C ALA A 40 10.99 -38.75 23.35
N GLN A 41 10.05 -39.69 23.42
CA GLN A 41 9.61 -40.58 22.33
C GLN A 41 8.91 -39.79 21.20
N PRO A 42 8.99 -40.24 19.94
CA PRO A 42 8.17 -39.72 18.87
C PRO A 42 6.76 -40.34 18.90
N GLY A 43 5.73 -39.47 18.96
CA GLY A 43 4.33 -39.86 18.75
C GLY A 43 3.99 -39.94 17.26
N PRO A 44 3.26 -40.98 16.80
CA PRO A 44 2.73 -41.02 15.45
C PRO A 44 1.30 -40.43 15.38
N ALA A 45 0.98 -39.83 14.24
CA ALA A 45 -0.38 -39.60 13.74
C ALA A 45 -0.65 -40.57 12.57
N PRO A 46 -1.88 -40.68 12.03
CA PRO A 46 -3.20 -40.49 12.61
C PRO A 46 -4.04 -41.79 12.57
N ALA A 47 -5.20 -41.75 13.25
CA ALA A 47 -6.22 -42.79 13.21
C ALA A 47 -6.83 -42.95 11.79
N SER A 48 -6.76 -44.16 11.26
CA SER A 48 -7.59 -44.65 10.16
C SER A 48 -8.73 -45.48 10.75
N THR A 49 -9.96 -44.99 10.60
CA THR A 49 -11.18 -45.69 11.00
C THR A 49 -11.53 -46.76 9.95
N GLU A 50 -11.82 -47.95 10.46
CA GLU A 50 -12.39 -49.11 9.76
C GLU A 50 -13.57 -48.77 8.86
N ILE A 51 -13.58 -49.32 7.64
CA ILE A 51 -14.81 -49.70 6.96
C ILE A 51 -14.69 -51.19 6.59
N GLU A 52 -15.66 -51.90 7.11
CA GLU A 52 -15.91 -53.34 7.12
C GLU A 52 -16.09 -53.90 5.70
N THR A 53 -15.36 -54.97 5.39
CA THR A 53 -15.46 -55.70 4.12
C THR A 53 -16.54 -56.77 4.25
N SER A 54 -17.69 -56.55 3.62
CA SER A 54 -18.75 -57.55 3.54
C SER A 54 -18.52 -58.49 2.35
N ILE A 55 -18.29 -59.76 2.69
CA ILE A 55 -18.14 -60.90 1.77
C ILE A 55 -19.54 -61.34 1.33
N LEU A 56 -19.81 -61.33 0.03
CA LEU A 56 -21.02 -61.94 -0.55
C LEU A 56 -20.81 -63.45 -0.77
N PRO A 57 -21.73 -64.31 -0.30
CA PRO A 57 -21.67 -65.74 -0.57
C PRO A 57 -22.25 -66.08 -1.95
N HIS A 58 -21.57 -66.98 -2.67
CA HIS A 58 -22.15 -67.72 -3.76
C HIS A 58 -23.20 -68.71 -3.22
N ARG A 59 -24.45 -68.59 -3.69
CA ARG A 59 -25.44 -69.66 -3.59
C ARG A 59 -25.98 -69.98 -4.98
N THR A 60 -25.71 -71.20 -5.41
CA THR A 60 -26.29 -71.86 -6.59
C THR A 60 -27.68 -72.35 -6.25
N ASP A 61 -28.71 -71.83 -6.94
CA ASP A 61 -30.02 -72.46 -7.00
C ASP A 61 -30.25 -73.01 -8.41
N ALA A 62 -30.32 -74.34 -8.47
CA ALA A 62 -30.65 -75.12 -9.64
C ALA A 62 -32.15 -75.40 -9.64
N ASN A 63 -32.97 -74.51 -10.23
CA ASN A 63 -34.30 -74.89 -10.74
C ASN A 63 -34.97 -73.76 -11.52
N ILE A 64 -34.77 -73.63 -12.83
CA ILE A 64 -35.75 -72.96 -13.70
C ILE A 64 -35.87 -73.70 -15.04
N SER A 65 -37.12 -74.07 -15.34
CA SER A 65 -37.60 -74.90 -16.43
C SER A 65 -37.26 -74.41 -17.83
N ARG A 66 -36.82 -75.36 -18.66
CA ARG A 66 -36.56 -75.26 -20.09
C ARG A 66 -37.89 -75.10 -20.86
N GLY A 67 -38.21 -73.88 -21.27
CA GLY A 67 -39.25 -73.60 -22.27
C GLY A 67 -38.73 -73.87 -23.70
N LYS A 68 -39.40 -74.77 -24.43
CA LYS A 68 -39.19 -75.00 -25.87
C LYS A 68 -39.63 -73.76 -26.65
N ALA A 69 -38.69 -73.07 -27.30
CA ALA A 69 -38.99 -72.04 -28.29
C ALA A 69 -38.92 -72.64 -29.71
N ALA A 70 -39.87 -72.21 -30.55
CA ALA A 70 -40.08 -72.70 -31.91
C ALA A 70 -38.96 -72.28 -32.87
N THR A 71 -38.60 -73.21 -33.75
CA THR A 71 -37.72 -73.03 -34.89
C THR A 71 -38.36 -72.05 -35.88
N SER A 72 -37.75 -70.87 -36.05
CA SER A 72 -38.03 -69.98 -37.18
C SER A 72 -36.86 -70.01 -38.15
N VAL A 73 -37.19 -70.27 -39.41
CA VAL A 73 -36.29 -70.48 -40.55
C VAL A 73 -35.61 -69.15 -40.94
N LEU A 74 -34.29 -69.18 -41.14
CA LEU A 74 -33.52 -68.05 -41.69
C LEU A 74 -33.91 -67.78 -43.16
N PRO A 75 -34.15 -66.52 -43.57
CA PRO A 75 -34.07 -66.12 -44.97
C PRO A 75 -32.61 -65.90 -45.40
N PRO A 76 -32.28 -66.02 -46.71
CA PRO A 76 -30.93 -65.90 -47.24
C PRO A 76 -30.39 -64.46 -47.17
N PRO A 77 -29.05 -64.27 -47.19
CA PRO A 77 -28.44 -62.96 -47.01
C PRO A 77 -28.65 -62.07 -48.25
N VAL A 78 -29.16 -60.86 -48.03
CA VAL A 78 -29.16 -59.80 -49.03
C VAL A 78 -27.77 -59.16 -49.02
N GLU A 79 -27.14 -59.08 -50.20
CA GLU A 79 -25.89 -58.35 -50.39
C GLU A 79 -26.09 -56.86 -50.17
N THR A 80 -25.77 -56.39 -48.96
CA THR A 80 -25.74 -54.96 -48.66
C THR A 80 -24.47 -54.36 -49.27
N THR A 81 -24.62 -53.73 -50.42
CA THR A 81 -23.59 -52.90 -51.06
C THR A 81 -23.02 -51.92 -50.03
N THR A 82 -21.77 -52.11 -49.63
CA THR A 82 -21.07 -51.21 -48.71
C THR A 82 -20.76 -49.91 -49.44
N GLY A 83 -21.63 -48.92 -49.29
CA GLY A 83 -21.33 -47.54 -49.67
C GLY A 83 -20.12 -47.06 -48.88
N LYS A 84 -19.00 -46.78 -49.58
CA LYS A 84 -17.83 -46.12 -49.00
C LYS A 84 -18.29 -44.84 -48.28
N LEU A 85 -18.20 -44.81 -46.96
CA LEU A 85 -18.32 -43.60 -46.15
C LEU A 85 -17.25 -42.60 -46.59
N ARG A 86 -17.66 -41.63 -47.42
CA ARG A 86 -16.83 -40.52 -47.87
C ARG A 86 -16.56 -39.64 -46.64
N LYS A 87 -15.37 -39.80 -46.04
CA LYS A 87 -14.89 -38.95 -44.93
C LYS A 87 -15.12 -37.47 -45.27
N PRO A 88 -15.90 -36.71 -44.47
CA PRO A 88 -16.14 -35.32 -44.76
C PRO A 88 -14.87 -34.52 -44.42
N LYS A 89 -14.17 -34.02 -45.45
CA LYS A 89 -13.05 -33.06 -45.30
C LYS A 89 -13.47 -31.72 -44.65
N ARG A 90 -14.73 -31.56 -44.24
CA ARG A 90 -15.34 -30.32 -43.74
C ARG A 90 -15.17 -30.10 -42.23
N THR A 91 -14.84 -31.14 -41.45
CA THR A 91 -14.64 -31.04 -39.99
C THR A 91 -13.34 -30.34 -39.62
N ARG A 92 -12.29 -30.45 -40.45
CA ARG A 92 -11.02 -29.76 -40.22
C ARG A 92 -11.15 -28.23 -40.32
N ASN A 93 -11.99 -27.74 -41.24
CA ASN A 93 -12.21 -26.31 -41.41
C ASN A 93 -13.05 -25.71 -40.27
N ILE A 94 -13.98 -26.49 -39.70
CA ILE A 94 -14.77 -26.07 -38.53
C ILE A 94 -13.87 -25.99 -37.29
N LEU A 95 -12.99 -26.98 -37.07
CA LEU A 95 -12.03 -26.94 -35.97
C LEU A 95 -11.07 -25.75 -36.06
N VAL A 96 -10.59 -25.41 -37.27
CA VAL A 96 -9.74 -24.24 -37.48
C VAL A 96 -10.51 -22.94 -37.22
N ALA A 97 -11.78 -22.84 -37.62
CA ALA A 97 -12.62 -21.67 -37.37
C ALA A 97 -12.89 -21.47 -35.86
N ILE A 98 -13.16 -22.56 -35.12
CA ILE A 98 -13.35 -22.52 -33.67
C ILE A 98 -12.04 -22.11 -32.98
N ALA A 99 -10.91 -22.68 -33.37
CA ALA A 99 -9.60 -22.30 -32.83
C ALA A 99 -9.29 -20.82 -33.07
N ALA A 100 -9.59 -20.29 -34.26
CA ALA A 100 -9.41 -18.88 -34.57
C ALA A 100 -10.30 -17.97 -33.70
N LEU A 101 -11.56 -18.34 -33.47
CA LEU A 101 -12.47 -17.59 -32.58
C LEU A 101 -11.98 -17.59 -31.13
N VAL A 102 -11.44 -18.71 -30.63
CA VAL A 102 -10.87 -18.78 -29.29
C VAL A 102 -9.64 -17.88 -29.18
N VAL A 103 -8.75 -17.90 -30.17
CA VAL A 103 -7.56 -17.02 -30.18
C VAL A 103 -7.95 -15.54 -30.19
N VAL A 104 -8.94 -15.16 -31.00
CA VAL A 104 -9.46 -13.78 -31.04
C VAL A 104 -10.11 -13.41 -29.71
N GLY A 105 -10.90 -14.31 -29.11
CA GLY A 105 -11.51 -14.08 -27.80
C GLY A 105 -10.47 -13.89 -26.69
N VAL A 106 -9.41 -14.70 -26.69
CA VAL A 106 -8.28 -14.57 -25.75
C VAL A 106 -7.50 -13.28 -26.00
N ALA A 107 -7.27 -12.90 -27.25
CA ALA A 107 -6.60 -11.65 -27.59
C ALA A 107 -7.43 -10.42 -27.15
N ILE A 108 -8.75 -10.44 -27.36
CA ILE A 108 -9.66 -9.39 -26.90
C ILE A 108 -9.70 -9.36 -25.38
N ALA A 109 -9.77 -10.51 -24.70
CA ALA A 109 -9.76 -10.60 -23.25
C ALA A 109 -8.43 -10.10 -22.65
N LEU A 110 -7.29 -10.44 -23.24
CA LEU A 110 -5.98 -9.92 -22.85
C LEU A 110 -5.87 -8.42 -23.11
N PHE A 111 -6.31 -7.95 -24.28
CA PHE A 111 -6.28 -6.53 -24.63
C PHE A 111 -7.17 -5.71 -23.70
N THR A 112 -8.41 -6.16 -23.46
CA THR A 112 -9.33 -5.52 -22.52
C THR A 112 -8.83 -5.62 -21.09
N SER A 113 -8.27 -6.75 -20.64
CA SER A 113 -7.66 -6.88 -19.32
C SER A 113 -6.51 -5.90 -19.12
N LEU A 114 -5.61 -5.77 -20.11
CA LEU A 114 -4.51 -4.80 -20.08
C LEU A 114 -5.02 -3.36 -20.13
N TYR A 115 -6.07 -3.09 -20.91
CA TYR A 115 -6.65 -1.76 -21.07
C TYR A 115 -7.45 -1.32 -19.82
N LEU A 116 -8.22 -2.22 -19.21
CA LEU A 116 -8.95 -1.96 -17.97
C LEU A 116 -8.04 -1.96 -16.74
N SER A 117 -6.97 -2.77 -16.72
CA SER A 117 -5.98 -2.73 -15.62
C SER A 117 -5.22 -1.41 -15.59
N ARG A 118 -4.99 -0.75 -16.74
CA ARG A 118 -4.50 0.63 -16.80
C ARG A 118 -5.51 1.67 -16.29
N ARG A 119 -6.81 1.35 -16.25
CA ARG A 119 -7.89 2.24 -15.78
C ARG A 119 -8.30 2.02 -14.32
N LYS A 120 -7.76 1.01 -13.62
CA LYS A 120 -7.90 0.98 -12.15
C LYS A 120 -7.08 2.14 -11.60
N SER A 121 -7.78 3.24 -11.28
CA SER A 121 -7.29 4.32 -10.42
C SER A 121 -6.95 3.69 -9.07
N THR A 122 -5.73 3.16 -8.98
CA THR A 122 -5.13 2.71 -7.73
C THR A 122 -5.03 3.93 -6.84
N ALA A 123 -5.48 3.83 -5.59
CA ALA A 123 -5.29 4.90 -4.63
C ALA A 123 -3.81 5.29 -4.58
N ILE A 124 -3.52 6.59 -4.49
CA ILE A 124 -2.14 7.07 -4.44
C ILE A 124 -1.56 6.67 -3.09
N GLN A 125 -0.57 5.78 -3.12
CA GLN A 125 0.06 5.24 -1.91
C GLN A 125 1.45 5.84 -1.64
N SER A 126 1.96 6.67 -2.55
CA SER A 126 3.25 7.33 -2.37
C SER A 126 3.25 8.74 -2.93
N ILE A 127 3.77 9.68 -2.14
CA ILE A 127 3.76 11.11 -2.44
C ILE A 127 5.11 11.76 -2.12
N ALA A 128 5.54 12.67 -2.98
CA ALA A 128 6.61 13.61 -2.68
C ALA A 128 6.02 15.01 -2.53
N VAL A 129 6.25 15.65 -1.38
CA VAL A 129 5.92 17.07 -1.19
C VAL A 129 7.17 17.86 -1.57
N MET A 130 7.09 18.60 -2.67
CA MET A 130 8.24 19.36 -3.17
C MET A 130 8.43 20.63 -2.33
N PRO A 131 9.68 21.13 -2.21
CA PRO A 131 9.94 22.43 -1.59
C PRO A 131 9.09 23.50 -2.23
N PHE A 132 8.25 24.17 -1.44
CA PHE A 132 7.38 25.21 -1.96
C PHE A 132 8.23 26.37 -2.50
N ALA A 133 7.86 26.88 -3.67
CA ALA A 133 8.53 28.03 -4.25
C ALA A 133 8.13 29.30 -3.48
N ASN A 134 9.10 30.15 -3.17
CA ASN A 134 8.85 31.49 -2.65
C ASN A 134 8.67 32.46 -3.82
N GLU A 135 7.43 32.89 -4.06
CA GLU A 135 7.07 33.85 -5.10
C GLU A 135 6.99 35.29 -4.58
N SER A 136 7.32 35.51 -3.30
CA SER A 136 7.29 36.84 -2.68
C SER A 136 8.46 37.72 -3.11
N GLY A 137 9.53 37.13 -3.65
CA GLY A 137 10.77 37.83 -4.00
C GLY A 137 11.58 38.31 -2.78
N ASN A 138 11.17 37.97 -1.56
CA ASN A 138 11.88 38.29 -0.32
C ASN A 138 12.39 37.00 0.34
N ALA A 139 13.71 36.91 0.55
CA ALA A 139 14.35 35.79 1.24
C ALA A 139 13.89 35.63 2.71
N ASP A 140 13.37 36.68 3.33
CA ASP A 140 12.83 36.61 4.69
C ASP A 140 11.55 35.77 4.78
N VAL A 141 10.95 35.41 3.64
CA VAL A 141 9.75 34.55 3.57
C VAL A 141 10.12 33.07 3.38
N GLU A 142 11.40 32.76 3.13
CA GLU A 142 11.85 31.40 2.83
C GLU A 142 11.60 30.41 3.97
N TYR A 143 11.60 30.89 5.21
CA TYR A 143 11.26 30.06 6.37
C TYR A 143 9.80 29.58 6.33
N LEU A 144 8.89 30.35 5.71
CA LEU A 144 7.49 29.98 5.57
C LEU A 144 7.33 28.89 4.50
N SER A 145 7.91 29.08 3.31
CA SER A 145 7.84 28.08 2.24
C SER A 145 8.44 26.74 2.68
N ASP A 146 9.64 26.76 3.27
CA ASP A 146 10.31 25.55 3.77
C ASP A 146 9.60 24.94 4.98
N GLY A 147 9.18 25.79 5.92
CA GLY A 147 8.51 25.36 7.14
C GLY A 147 7.15 24.71 6.87
N MET A 148 6.37 25.27 5.96
CA MET A 148 5.08 24.68 5.53
C MET A 148 5.29 23.37 4.77
N THR A 149 6.27 23.32 3.87
CA THR A 149 6.65 22.07 3.17
C THR A 149 6.96 20.96 4.18
N GLU A 150 7.86 21.25 5.12
CA GLU A 150 8.31 20.30 6.12
C GLU A 150 7.19 19.85 7.04
N THR A 151 6.33 20.77 7.47
CA THR A 151 5.24 20.41 8.36
C THR A 151 4.20 19.56 7.63
N LEU A 152 3.94 19.82 6.36
CA LEU A 152 3.06 18.99 5.56
C LEU A 152 3.63 17.59 5.32
N ILE A 153 4.95 17.47 5.09
CA ILE A 153 5.63 16.17 5.09
C ILE A 153 5.37 15.45 6.41
N ASN A 154 5.59 16.10 7.55
CA ASN A 154 5.41 15.50 8.87
C ASN A 154 3.95 15.06 9.12
N SER A 155 2.96 15.86 8.74
CA SER A 155 1.54 15.52 8.92
C SER A 155 1.11 14.36 8.02
N LEU A 156 1.48 14.38 6.74
CA LEU A 156 1.15 13.29 5.81
C LEU A 156 1.87 11.99 6.15
N SER A 157 3.07 12.06 6.72
CA SER A 157 3.85 10.88 7.15
C SER A 157 3.19 10.08 8.26
N GLN A 158 2.24 10.69 8.99
CA GLN A 158 1.50 10.01 10.05
C GLN A 158 0.35 9.15 9.52
N LEU A 159 0.02 9.27 8.23
CA LEU A 159 -1.07 8.53 7.62
C LEU A 159 -0.66 7.08 7.32
N PRO A 160 -1.46 6.09 7.76
CA PRO A 160 -1.19 4.71 7.42
C PRO A 160 -1.39 4.50 5.91
N ASN A 161 -0.61 3.59 5.34
CA ASN A 161 -0.68 3.23 3.91
C ASN A 161 -0.33 4.37 2.93
N LEU A 162 0.27 5.46 3.42
CA LEU A 162 0.86 6.51 2.60
C LEU A 162 2.37 6.60 2.85
N SER A 163 3.15 6.35 1.81
CA SER A 163 4.61 6.57 1.82
C SER A 163 4.91 8.01 1.43
N VAL A 164 5.48 8.78 2.35
CA VAL A 164 5.92 10.17 2.10
C VAL A 164 7.42 10.20 1.96
N LYS A 165 7.95 10.88 0.94
CA LYS A 165 9.40 11.03 0.77
C LYS A 165 9.97 11.98 1.80
N ALA A 166 11.11 11.59 2.37
CA ALA A 166 11.79 12.35 3.40
C ALA A 166 12.18 13.76 2.90
N ARG A 167 12.17 14.73 3.82
CA ARG A 167 12.58 16.12 3.57
C ARG A 167 13.94 16.20 2.88
N SER A 168 14.95 15.48 3.37
CA SER A 168 16.30 15.46 2.79
C SER A 168 16.32 15.01 1.32
N SER A 169 15.43 14.09 0.93
CA SER A 169 15.33 13.58 -0.43
C SER A 169 14.68 14.57 -1.40
N VAL A 170 13.69 15.35 -0.95
CA VAL A 170 12.96 16.30 -1.81
C VAL A 170 13.62 17.68 -1.86
N PHE A 171 14.30 18.10 -0.79
CA PHE A 171 14.96 19.41 -0.72
C PHE A 171 16.15 19.58 -1.68
N ARG A 172 16.73 18.49 -2.19
CA ARG A 172 17.75 18.54 -3.25
C ARG A 172 17.24 19.09 -4.59
N TYR A 173 15.92 19.19 -4.76
CA TYR A 173 15.26 19.77 -5.93
C TYR A 173 14.86 21.23 -5.74
N LYS A 174 15.14 21.82 -4.57
CA LYS A 174 14.83 23.23 -4.31
C LYS A 174 15.51 24.15 -5.32
N GLY A 175 14.75 25.09 -5.89
CA GLY A 175 15.25 26.06 -6.88
C GLY A 175 15.62 25.45 -8.24
N LYS A 176 15.30 24.18 -8.49
CA LYS A 176 15.53 23.53 -9.78
C LYS A 176 14.23 23.47 -10.57
N GLU A 177 14.35 23.44 -11.89
CA GLU A 177 13.22 23.18 -12.76
C GLU A 177 12.68 21.77 -12.51
N LEU A 178 11.37 21.67 -12.33
CA LEU A 178 10.69 20.45 -11.90
C LEU A 178 10.08 19.77 -13.12
N ASP A 179 10.71 18.70 -13.61
CA ASP A 179 10.04 17.71 -14.46
C ASP A 179 9.35 16.70 -13.52
N PRO A 180 8.01 16.73 -13.38
CA PRO A 180 7.30 15.87 -12.43
C PRO A 180 7.54 14.38 -12.70
N LYS A 181 7.64 13.98 -13.97
CA LYS A 181 7.81 12.57 -14.35
C LYS A 181 9.20 12.06 -13.99
N LYS A 182 10.23 12.86 -14.27
CA LYS A 182 11.61 12.53 -13.90
C LYS A 182 11.77 12.46 -12.38
N ILE A 183 11.28 13.47 -11.67
CA ILE A 183 11.36 13.52 -10.20
C ILE A 183 10.61 12.35 -9.57
N ALA A 184 9.42 12.04 -10.07
CA ALA A 184 8.63 10.93 -9.55
C ALA A 184 9.33 9.58 -9.76
N SER A 185 10.00 9.40 -10.89
CA SER A 185 10.82 8.21 -11.17
C SER A 185 12.01 8.13 -10.21
N GLU A 186 12.78 9.21 -10.06
CA GLU A 186 13.96 9.26 -9.18
C GLU A 186 13.61 9.07 -7.70
N LEU A 187 12.46 9.60 -7.27
CA LEU A 187 11.97 9.47 -5.90
C LEU A 187 11.15 8.20 -5.70
N ASN A 188 10.73 7.51 -6.75
CA ASN A 188 9.80 6.38 -6.72
C ASN A 188 8.50 6.73 -5.97
N VAL A 189 7.72 7.67 -6.52
CA VAL A 189 6.40 8.10 -6.02
C VAL A 189 5.33 8.05 -7.10
N GLN A 190 4.07 7.91 -6.68
CA GLN A 190 2.90 7.93 -7.57
C GLN A 190 2.32 9.34 -7.76
N ALA A 191 2.57 10.25 -6.81
CA ALA A 191 2.12 11.64 -6.90
C ALA A 191 3.16 12.63 -6.40
N ILE A 192 3.07 13.84 -6.91
CA ILE A 192 3.88 14.98 -6.51
C ILE A 192 2.95 16.09 -6.06
N LEU A 193 3.21 16.66 -4.89
CA LEU A 193 2.57 17.87 -4.41
C LEU A 193 3.54 19.04 -4.58
N ASN A 194 3.19 19.93 -5.49
CA ASN A 194 3.86 21.21 -5.67
C ASN A 194 3.14 22.30 -4.88
N GLY A 195 3.89 23.31 -4.45
CA GLY A 195 3.33 24.45 -3.77
C GLY A 195 4.11 25.73 -4.04
N ARG A 196 3.42 26.85 -3.96
CA ARG A 196 3.97 28.20 -4.14
C ARG A 196 3.42 29.10 -3.04
N VAL A 197 4.30 29.85 -2.40
CA VAL A 197 3.98 30.74 -1.28
C VAL A 197 4.31 32.17 -1.69
N MET A 198 3.34 33.06 -1.54
CA MET A 198 3.51 34.49 -1.75
C MET A 198 2.97 35.25 -0.53
N GLN A 199 3.80 36.07 0.09
CA GLN A 199 3.41 36.95 1.18
C GLN A 199 3.40 38.41 0.71
N ARG A 200 2.31 39.13 1.02
CA ARG A 200 2.18 40.57 0.81
C ARG A 200 1.63 41.20 2.08
N GLY A 201 2.50 41.83 2.86
CA GLY A 201 2.15 42.33 4.19
C GLY A 201 1.73 41.19 5.12
N ASP A 202 0.51 41.28 5.65
CA ASP A 202 -0.08 40.25 6.51
C ASP A 202 -0.82 39.14 5.74
N GLN A 203 -0.99 39.29 4.42
CA GLN A 203 -1.67 38.32 3.57
C GLN A 203 -0.69 37.29 3.04
N LEU A 204 -1.08 36.02 3.13
CA LEU A 204 -0.38 34.87 2.59
C LEU A 204 -1.27 34.20 1.55
N THR A 205 -0.74 34.07 0.34
CA THR A 205 -1.31 33.23 -0.72
C THR A 205 -0.49 31.96 -0.84
N LEU A 206 -1.15 30.81 -0.69
CA LEU A 206 -0.57 29.50 -0.93
C LEU A 206 -1.32 28.84 -2.08
N SER A 207 -0.61 28.53 -3.16
CA SER A 207 -1.16 27.72 -4.26
C SER A 207 -0.57 26.31 -4.20
N LEU A 208 -1.41 25.30 -4.26
CA LEU A 208 -1.02 23.89 -4.25
C LEU A 208 -1.51 23.17 -5.50
N GLU A 209 -0.72 22.21 -5.96
CA GLU A 209 -1.02 21.36 -7.11
C GLU A 209 -0.58 19.93 -6.80
N LEU A 210 -1.53 19.00 -6.78
CA LEU A 210 -1.29 17.57 -6.70
C LEU A 210 -1.32 16.97 -8.11
N ILE A 211 -0.20 16.37 -8.50
CA ILE A 211 0.06 15.85 -9.84
C ILE A 211 0.18 14.33 -9.77
N ASP A 212 -0.52 13.64 -10.65
CA ASP A 212 -0.33 12.20 -10.88
C ASP A 212 0.93 11.98 -11.72
N ALA A 213 1.90 11.25 -11.18
CA ALA A 213 3.21 11.08 -11.82
C ALA A 213 3.19 10.21 -13.08
N GLN A 214 2.18 9.35 -13.25
CA GLN A 214 2.10 8.46 -14.41
C GLN A 214 1.51 9.16 -15.62
N THR A 215 0.52 10.03 -15.37
CA THR A 215 -0.24 10.71 -16.41
C THR A 215 0.14 12.18 -16.58
N GLU A 216 0.93 12.73 -15.67
CA GLU A 216 1.33 14.16 -15.62
C GLU A 216 0.13 15.12 -15.48
N ASN A 217 -1.04 14.58 -15.14
CA ASN A 217 -2.25 15.37 -14.93
C ASN A 217 -2.27 15.97 -13.53
N VAL A 218 -2.69 17.24 -13.44
CA VAL A 218 -3.09 17.85 -12.18
C VAL A 218 -4.42 17.22 -11.75
N ILE A 219 -4.40 16.46 -10.65
CA ILE A 219 -5.58 15.80 -10.10
C ILE A 219 -6.29 16.63 -9.03
N TRP A 220 -5.61 17.62 -8.47
CA TRP A 220 -6.17 18.63 -7.59
C TRP A 220 -5.31 19.87 -7.58
N SER A 221 -5.94 21.03 -7.52
CA SER A 221 -5.27 22.30 -7.24
C SER A 221 -6.18 23.14 -6.37
N GLU A 222 -5.58 23.94 -5.48
CA GLU A 222 -6.30 24.84 -4.59
C GLU A 222 -5.43 26.07 -4.29
N SER A 223 -6.08 27.21 -4.07
CA SER A 223 -5.41 28.44 -3.70
C SER A 223 -6.00 29.03 -2.43
N TYR A 224 -5.21 29.06 -1.37
CA TYR A 224 -5.61 29.59 -0.08
C TYR A 224 -5.11 31.02 0.05
N ASN A 225 -6.03 31.93 0.35
CA ASN A 225 -5.70 33.30 0.75
C ASN A 225 -6.09 33.46 2.23
N ARG A 226 -5.10 33.69 3.09
CA ARG A 226 -5.24 33.71 4.54
C ARG A 226 -4.36 34.79 5.13
N LYS A 227 -4.72 35.27 6.32
CA LYS A 227 -3.80 36.08 7.12
C LYS A 227 -2.69 35.21 7.68
N GLN A 228 -1.54 35.80 7.93
CA GLN A 228 -0.43 35.12 8.59
C GLN A 228 -0.81 34.58 9.99
N ALA A 229 -1.79 35.22 10.64
CA ALA A 229 -2.37 34.76 11.90
C ALA A 229 -3.15 33.44 11.77
N ASP A 230 -3.59 33.05 10.58
CA ASP A 230 -4.37 31.82 10.35
C ASP A 230 -3.49 30.65 9.87
N LEU A 231 -2.16 30.80 9.93
CA LEU A 231 -1.21 29.79 9.43
C LEU A 231 -1.38 28.40 10.06
N VAL A 232 -1.72 28.37 11.35
CA VAL A 232 -1.90 27.13 12.11
C VAL A 232 -3.10 26.33 11.57
N SER A 233 -4.24 27.00 11.40
CA SER A 233 -5.46 26.35 10.90
C SER A 233 -5.31 25.96 9.43
N LEU A 234 -4.67 26.82 8.62
CA LEU A 234 -4.38 26.57 7.22
C LEU A 234 -3.58 25.27 7.01
N GLN A 235 -2.58 25.00 7.84
CA GLN A 235 -1.79 23.77 7.75
C GLN A 235 -2.65 22.51 7.92
N SER A 236 -3.53 22.49 8.92
CA SER A 236 -4.42 21.36 9.20
C SER A 236 -5.45 21.16 8.08
N GLU A 237 -5.94 22.28 7.51
CA GLU A 237 -6.84 22.30 6.35
C GLU A 237 -6.17 21.64 5.14
N ILE A 238 -4.97 22.07 4.78
CA ILE A 238 -4.20 21.53 3.64
C ILE A 238 -3.94 20.03 3.79
N ALA A 239 -3.48 19.60 4.98
CA ALA A 239 -3.16 18.20 5.22
C ALA A 239 -4.40 17.32 5.00
N ARG A 240 -5.56 17.78 5.49
CA ARG A 240 -6.85 17.12 5.29
C ARG A 240 -7.26 17.11 3.81
N ASP A 241 -7.16 18.23 3.12
CA ASP A 241 -7.53 18.33 1.71
C ASP A 241 -6.68 17.40 0.84
N VAL A 242 -5.36 17.45 0.99
CA VAL A 242 -4.43 16.55 0.27
C VAL A 242 -4.77 15.09 0.55
N SER A 243 -4.98 14.72 1.81
CA SER A 243 -5.32 13.35 2.20
C SER A 243 -6.63 12.85 1.56
N SER A 244 -7.63 13.74 1.45
CA SER A 244 -8.91 13.39 0.83
C SER A 244 -8.79 13.09 -0.68
N LYS A 245 -7.84 13.75 -1.36
CA LYS A 245 -7.63 13.61 -2.81
C LYS A 245 -6.84 12.37 -3.19
N ILE A 246 -5.91 11.94 -2.32
CA ILE A 246 -5.15 10.69 -2.52
C ILE A 246 -5.95 9.40 -2.21
N LYS A 247 -7.27 9.53 -1.95
CA LYS A 247 -8.23 8.44 -1.71
C LYS A 247 -7.88 7.54 -0.51
N THR A 248 -7.27 8.08 0.54
CA THR A 248 -7.22 7.38 1.83
C THR A 248 -8.56 7.54 2.53
N LYS A 249 -9.31 6.44 2.70
CA LYS A 249 -10.40 6.42 3.68
C LYS A 249 -9.76 6.53 5.06
N LEU A 250 -9.74 7.74 5.60
CA LEU A 250 -9.21 7.97 6.93
C LEU A 250 -10.19 7.46 7.98
N SER A 251 -9.69 6.69 8.95
CA SER A 251 -10.43 6.44 10.19
C SER A 251 -10.50 7.73 11.03
N GLY A 252 -11.46 7.81 11.97
CA GLY A 252 -11.60 8.99 12.83
C GLY A 252 -10.32 9.31 13.62
N ALA A 253 -9.59 8.27 14.06
CA ALA A 253 -8.31 8.43 14.76
C ALA A 253 -7.19 8.95 13.83
N GLU A 254 -7.18 8.56 12.56
CA GLU A 254 -6.20 9.04 11.57
C GLU A 254 -6.47 10.51 11.21
N ALA A 255 -7.74 10.88 11.02
CA ALA A 255 -8.12 12.27 10.82
C ALA A 255 -7.71 13.17 12.00
N ALA A 256 -7.83 12.67 13.23
CA ALA A 256 -7.40 13.38 14.43
C ALA A 256 -5.87 13.56 14.51
N LYS A 257 -5.08 12.57 14.06
CA LYS A 257 -3.61 12.70 13.98
C LYS A 257 -3.19 13.73 12.93
N LEU A 258 -3.85 13.72 11.78
CA LEU A 258 -3.57 14.62 10.66
C LEU A 258 -3.87 16.08 10.98
N THR A 259 -4.91 16.33 11.77
CA THR A 259 -5.35 17.67 12.20
C THR A 259 -4.82 18.06 13.58
N LYS A 260 -3.90 17.27 14.14
CA LYS A 260 -3.30 17.54 15.45
C LYS A 260 -2.50 18.84 15.37
N THR A 261 -3.07 19.86 15.99
CA THR A 261 -2.42 21.16 16.14
C THR A 261 -1.59 21.17 17.42
N TYR A 262 -0.33 21.63 17.35
CA TYR A 262 0.60 21.68 18.49
C TYR A 262 0.52 22.99 19.28
N THR A 263 0.01 24.06 18.66
CA THR A 263 -0.19 25.37 19.30
C THR A 263 -1.35 26.09 18.66
N SER A 264 -2.14 26.85 19.42
CA SER A 264 -3.16 27.77 18.89
C SER A 264 -2.63 29.19 18.72
N ASN A 265 -1.40 29.49 19.14
CA ASN A 265 -0.77 30.79 19.00
C ASN A 265 -0.05 30.89 17.64
N PRO A 266 -0.49 31.78 16.72
CA PRO A 266 0.13 31.93 15.41
C PRO A 266 1.57 32.43 15.47
N GLU A 267 1.89 33.28 16.45
CA GLU A 267 3.24 33.82 16.64
C GLU A 267 4.21 32.72 17.07
N ALA A 268 3.81 31.89 18.03
CA ALA A 268 4.56 30.70 18.44
C ALA A 268 4.84 29.77 17.25
N TYR A 269 3.84 29.57 16.38
CA TYR A 269 4.02 28.76 15.18
C TYR A 269 5.00 29.39 14.19
N GLN A 270 4.96 30.71 13.98
CA GLN A 270 5.95 31.38 13.14
C GLN A 270 7.37 31.26 13.70
N LEU A 271 7.55 31.46 15.01
CA LEU A 271 8.82 31.30 15.70
C LEU A 271 9.32 29.87 15.56
N TYR A 272 8.45 28.87 15.74
CA TYR A 272 8.77 27.47 15.48
C TYR A 272 9.29 27.25 14.05
N LEU A 273 8.61 27.77 13.03
CA LEU A 273 9.06 27.64 11.64
C LEU A 273 10.42 28.31 11.39
N LYS A 274 10.66 29.49 11.98
CA LYS A 274 11.97 30.16 11.93
C LYS A 274 13.05 29.30 12.59
N GLY A 275 12.76 28.75 13.77
CA GLY A 275 13.69 27.86 14.47
C GLY A 275 14.05 26.62 13.64
N ARG A 276 13.05 25.98 13.01
CA ARG A 276 13.26 24.84 12.09
C ARG A 276 14.14 25.24 10.91
N TYR A 277 13.81 26.35 10.26
CA TYR A 277 14.56 26.87 9.12
C TYR A 277 16.04 27.07 9.43
N HIS A 278 16.35 27.76 10.54
CA HIS A 278 17.74 28.01 10.95
C HIS A 278 18.47 26.73 11.35
N SER A 279 17.81 25.82 12.06
CA SER A 279 18.40 24.54 12.48
C SER A 279 18.78 23.64 11.29
N THR A 280 18.08 23.79 10.15
CA THR A 280 18.36 22.99 8.94
C THR A 280 19.58 23.46 8.16
N LYS A 281 20.23 24.55 8.58
CA LYS A 281 21.49 25.03 7.98
C LYS A 281 22.71 24.24 8.44
N TYR A 282 22.58 23.44 9.50
CA TYR A 282 23.66 22.62 10.07
C TYR A 282 24.95 23.40 10.37
N THR A 283 24.81 24.65 10.82
CA THR A 283 25.89 25.52 11.27
C THR A 283 25.69 25.87 12.73
N GLU A 284 26.76 26.18 13.46
CA GLU A 284 26.68 26.59 14.86
C GLU A 284 25.77 27.81 15.03
N GLU A 285 25.94 28.85 14.21
CA GLU A 285 25.07 30.03 14.19
C GLU A 285 23.61 29.66 13.90
N GLY A 286 23.38 28.74 12.95
CA GLY A 286 22.03 28.25 12.61
C GLY A 286 21.37 27.53 13.78
N PHE A 287 22.10 26.68 14.52
CA PHE A 287 21.58 26.02 15.70
C PHE A 287 21.30 27.00 16.84
N ASN A 288 22.20 27.95 17.09
CA ASN A 288 22.01 28.96 18.14
C ASN A 288 20.77 29.83 17.87
N LYS A 289 20.62 30.35 16.64
CA LYS A 289 19.39 31.05 16.22
C LYS A 289 18.16 30.16 16.30
N GLY A 290 18.31 28.89 15.93
CA GLY A 290 17.26 27.88 16.05
C GLY A 290 16.73 27.77 17.48
N ILE A 291 17.63 27.56 18.44
CA ILE A 291 17.34 27.45 19.87
C ILE A 291 16.67 28.72 20.39
N GLU A 292 17.16 29.90 20.01
CA GLU A 292 16.57 31.18 20.40
C GLU A 292 15.09 31.26 19.99
N TYR A 293 14.79 30.98 18.72
CA TYR A 293 13.41 30.97 18.24
C TYR A 293 12.55 29.89 18.89
N PHE A 294 13.09 28.70 19.15
CA PHE A 294 12.35 27.64 19.84
C PHE A 294 12.03 27.97 21.30
N ASN A 295 12.88 28.74 21.99
CA ASN A 295 12.60 29.18 23.36
C ASN A 295 11.55 30.30 23.42
N GLN A 296 11.40 31.08 22.35
CA GLN A 296 10.36 32.12 22.25
C GLN A 296 9.00 31.54 21.83
N ALA A 297 9.00 30.41 21.11
CA ALA A 297 7.80 29.73 20.62
C ALA A 297 7.05 29.00 21.73
#